data_AF-A0A7C6C3Y4-F1
#
_entry.id   AF-A0A7C6C3Y4-F1
#
_cell.length_a   1.000
_cell.length_b   1.000
_cell.length_c   1.000
_cell.angle_alpha   90.00
_cell.angle_beta   90.00
_cell.angle_gamma   90.00
#
_symmetry.space_group_name_H-M   'P 1'
#
loop_
_entity.id
_entity.type
_entity.pdbx_description
1 polymer ?
#
loop_
_entity_poly.entity_id
_entity_poly.type
_entity_poly.pdbx_seq_one_letter_code
_entity_poly.pdbx_strand_id
1 'polypeptide(L)'
;MAYSFLLEDIMNILQIVLPVIAIAFTIYFLIQQRKDKRGKRLRISLISLWIALVVSMVIVNLIQQNVLHEINFELQHPLFMVLTAFAITTTALILRYRLMIIGGVLFGLCALTSSYLKLPEQLLVESLAWLIAFIIPGHLLYARNKKNNQPNERNTVQ
;
A
#
# COMPACT_ATOMS: atom_id res chain seq x y z
N MET A 1 -14.91 5.09 -36.90
CA MET A 1 -13.76 6.02 -36.84
C MET A 1 -14.01 7.21 -35.90
N ALA A 2 -15.23 7.78 -35.81
CA ALA A 2 -15.52 8.87 -34.87
C ALA A 2 -15.60 8.42 -33.38
N TYR A 3 -16.12 7.21 -33.12
CA TYR A 3 -16.26 6.70 -31.76
C TYR A 3 -14.91 6.37 -31.08
N SER A 4 -13.89 5.97 -31.83
CA SER A 4 -12.55 5.73 -31.26
C SER A 4 -11.91 7.02 -30.76
N PHE A 5 -12.09 8.12 -31.49
CA PHE A 5 -11.52 9.43 -31.14
C PHE A 5 -12.16 10.03 -29.87
N LEU A 6 -13.48 9.92 -29.74
CA LEU A 6 -14.19 10.38 -28.53
C LEU A 6 -13.82 9.55 -27.29
N LEU A 7 -13.59 8.24 -27.47
CA LEU A 7 -13.15 7.37 -26.36
C LEU A 7 -11.72 7.69 -25.92
N GLU A 8 -10.81 8.00 -26.85
CA GLU A 8 -9.44 8.41 -26.52
C GLU A 8 -9.41 9.73 -25.73
N ASP A 9 -10.20 10.73 -26.14
CA ASP A 9 -10.30 12.01 -25.42
C ASP A 9 -10.90 11.84 -24.01
N ILE A 10 -11.95 11.03 -23.88
CA ILE A 10 -12.57 10.73 -22.58
C ILE A 10 -11.55 10.01 -21.67
N MET A 11 -10.79 9.06 -22.20
CA MET A 11 -9.77 8.32 -21.45
C MET A 11 -8.62 9.22 -20.99
N ASN A 12 -8.16 10.15 -21.83
CA ASN A 12 -7.13 11.13 -21.48
C ASN A 12 -7.60 12.10 -20.39
N ILE A 13 -8.84 12.60 -20.50
CA ILE A 13 -9.43 13.47 -19.48
C ILE A 13 -9.59 12.69 -18.16
N LEU A 14 -10.05 11.45 -18.21
CA LEU A 14 -10.19 10.60 -17.02
C LEU A 14 -8.84 10.38 -16.31
N GLN A 15 -7.77 10.10 -17.09
CA GLN A 15 -6.42 9.90 -16.56
C GLN A 15 -5.89 11.11 -15.76
N ILE A 16 -6.30 12.32 -16.12
CA ILE A 16 -5.85 13.55 -15.44
C ILE A 16 -6.80 13.93 -14.30
N VAL A 17 -8.11 13.76 -14.50
CA VAL A 17 -9.13 14.18 -13.53
C VAL A 17 -9.14 13.29 -12.28
N LEU A 18 -8.94 11.97 -12.44
CA LEU A 18 -8.88 11.02 -11.33
C LEU A 18 -7.80 11.35 -10.27
N PRO A 19 -6.52 11.54 -10.64
CA PRO A 19 -5.48 11.87 -9.66
C PRO A 19 -5.70 13.26 -9.04
N VAL A 20 -6.21 14.24 -9.79
CA VAL A 20 -6.50 15.58 -9.27
C VAL A 20 -7.60 15.54 -8.20
N ILE A 21 -8.68 14.79 -8.44
CA ILE A 21 -9.75 14.58 -7.45
C ILE A 21 -9.23 13.82 -6.23
N ALA A 22 -8.42 12.78 -6.43
CA ALA A 22 -7.83 12.01 -5.33
C ALA A 22 -6.93 12.89 -4.45
N ILE A 23 -6.12 13.77 -5.05
CA ILE A 23 -5.26 14.71 -4.33
C ILE A 23 -6.10 15.72 -3.55
N ALA A 24 -7.12 16.31 -4.17
CA ALA A 24 -8.01 17.27 -3.53
C ALA A 24 -8.76 16.66 -2.32
N PHE A 25 -9.28 15.44 -2.48
CA PHE A 25 -9.95 14.70 -1.41
C PHE A 25 -8.99 14.36 -0.26
N THR A 26 -7.76 13.95 -0.61
CA THR A 26 -6.72 13.63 0.37
C THR A 26 -6.34 14.85 1.21
N ILE A 27 -6.20 16.03 0.57
CA ILE A 27 -5.91 17.30 1.25
C ILE A 27 -7.05 17.69 2.19
N TYR A 28 -8.30 17.60 1.72
CA TYR A 28 -9.49 17.91 2.53
C TYR A 28 -9.55 17.02 3.78
N PHE A 29 -9.35 15.72 3.62
CA PHE A 29 -9.39 14.74 4.72
C PHE A 29 -8.27 14.96 5.75
N LEU A 30 -7.06 15.30 5.28
CA LEU A 30 -5.92 15.67 6.11
C LEU A 30 -6.20 16.90 7.00
N ILE A 31 -6.94 17.88 6.50
CA ILE A 31 -7.32 19.09 7.24
C ILE A 31 -8.40 18.78 8.29
N GLN A 32 -9.38 17.95 7.94
CA GLN A 32 -10.50 17.62 8.83
C GLN A 32 -10.08 16.79 10.06
N GLN A 33 -9.07 15.92 9.94
CA GLN A 33 -8.59 15.09 11.05
C GLN A 33 -7.72 15.82 12.10
N ARG A 34 -7.53 17.15 11.98
CA ARG A 34 -6.70 17.94 12.92
C ARG A 34 -7.28 18.05 14.35
N LYS A 35 -8.52 17.61 14.59
CA LYS A 35 -9.20 17.76 15.89
C LYS A 35 -8.78 16.74 16.95
N ASP A 36 -8.20 15.60 16.57
CA ASP A 36 -7.86 14.52 17.51
C ASP A 36 -6.35 14.51 17.84
N LYS A 37 -6.00 14.83 19.09
CA LYS A 37 -4.60 15.09 19.53
C LYS A 37 -3.83 13.84 19.95
N ARG A 38 -4.52 12.79 20.41
CA ARG A 38 -3.89 11.53 20.87
C ARG A 38 -3.63 10.62 19.66
N GLY A 39 -2.41 10.64 19.13
CA GLY A 39 -1.99 9.82 17.98
C GLY A 39 -1.51 10.61 16.75
N LYS A 40 -1.57 11.94 16.80
CA LYS A 40 -1.17 12.83 15.69
C LYS A 40 0.25 12.54 15.17
N ARG A 41 1.24 12.33 16.05
CA ARG A 41 2.64 12.07 15.66
C ARG A 41 2.79 10.76 14.89
N LEU A 42 2.19 9.67 15.40
CA LEU A 42 2.18 8.37 14.73
C LEU A 42 1.51 8.45 13.36
N ARG A 43 0.33 9.08 13.30
CA ARG A 43 -0.44 9.23 12.06
C ARG A 43 0.32 10.04 11.00
N ILE A 44 0.95 11.16 11.38
CA ILE A 44 1.77 11.95 10.46
C ILE A 44 2.94 11.15 9.93
N SER A 45 3.66 10.41 10.77
CA SER A 45 4.77 9.55 10.32
C SER A 45 4.32 8.49 9.32
N LEU A 46 3.15 7.89 9.53
CA LEU A 46 2.57 6.92 8.60
C LEU A 46 2.19 7.58 7.28
N ILE A 47 1.45 8.69 7.30
CA ILE A 47 1.04 9.38 6.08
C ILE A 47 2.25 9.88 5.29
N SER A 48 3.25 10.47 5.95
CA SER A 48 4.46 10.92 5.27
C SER A 48 5.21 9.77 4.59
N LEU A 49 5.17 8.58 5.19
CA LEU A 49 5.82 7.40 4.64
C LEU A 49 5.11 6.89 3.39
N TRP A 50 3.78 6.86 3.40
CA TRP A 50 3.00 6.49 2.20
C TRP A 50 3.09 7.54 1.09
N ILE A 51 3.18 8.83 1.44
CA ILE A 51 3.47 9.89 0.47
C ILE A 51 4.87 9.66 -0.15
N ALA A 52 5.88 9.38 0.68
CA ALA A 52 7.22 9.07 0.20
C ALA A 52 7.23 7.84 -0.73
N LEU A 53 6.45 6.79 -0.41
CA LEU A 53 6.28 5.62 -1.28
C LEU A 53 5.78 6.00 -2.68
N VAL A 54 4.70 6.79 -2.75
CA VAL A 54 4.13 7.25 -4.02
C VAL A 54 5.14 8.09 -4.80
N VAL A 55 5.85 9.00 -4.13
CA VAL A 55 6.91 9.81 -4.74
C VAL A 55 8.02 8.91 -5.29
N SER A 56 8.44 7.88 -4.53
CA SER A 56 9.45 6.92 -4.99
C SER A 56 8.98 6.12 -6.21
N MET A 57 7.72 5.72 -6.28
CA MET A 57 7.16 5.03 -7.47
C MET A 57 7.22 5.93 -8.72
N VAL A 58 6.89 7.21 -8.58
CA VAL A 58 7.01 8.19 -9.67
C VAL A 58 8.46 8.34 -10.10
N ILE A 59 9.40 8.47 -9.15
CA ILE A 59 10.83 8.58 -9.45
C ILE A 59 11.34 7.33 -10.17
N VAL A 60 10.92 6.13 -9.77
CA VAL A 60 11.29 4.88 -10.45
C VAL A 60 10.85 4.90 -11.92
N ASN A 61 9.63 5.35 -12.21
CA ASN A 61 9.17 5.50 -13.60
C ASN A 61 10.00 6.50 -14.39
N LEU A 62 10.37 7.64 -13.79
CA LEU A 62 11.24 8.64 -14.43
C LEU A 62 12.65 8.09 -14.69
N ILE A 63 13.20 7.29 -13.76
CA ILE A 63 14.50 6.63 -13.93
C ILE A 63 14.44 5.62 -15.07
N GLN A 64 13.38 4.80 -15.14
CA GLN A 64 13.20 3.84 -16.25
C GLN A 64 13.10 4.56 -17.59
N GLN A 65 12.30 5.61 -17.69
CA GLN A 65 12.17 6.41 -18.91
C GLN A 65 13.51 7.05 -19.32
N ASN A 66 14.32 7.52 -18.37
CA ASN A 66 15.61 8.16 -18.66
C ASN A 66 16.73 7.16 -19.02
N VAL A 67 16.75 5.96 -18.41
CA VAL A 67 17.83 4.98 -18.60
C VAL A 67 17.51 4.00 -19.72
N LEU A 68 16.32 3.39 -19.69
CA LEU A 68 15.93 2.35 -20.64
C LEU A 68 15.28 2.92 -21.91
N HIS A 69 14.91 4.21 -21.93
CA HIS A 69 14.15 4.87 -22.99
C HIS A 69 12.77 4.26 -23.28
N GLU A 70 12.41 3.18 -22.58
CA GLU A 70 11.12 2.50 -22.59
C GLU A 70 10.74 2.14 -21.16
N ILE A 71 9.43 2.17 -20.86
CA ILE A 71 8.90 1.73 -19.58
C ILE A 71 8.75 0.22 -19.64
N ASN A 72 9.74 -0.50 -19.09
CA ASN A 72 9.66 -1.95 -18.99
C ASN A 72 8.84 -2.34 -17.76
N PHE A 73 7.57 -2.69 -18.01
CA PHE A 73 6.63 -3.11 -16.97
C PHE A 73 7.11 -4.33 -16.17
N GLU A 74 7.90 -5.23 -16.78
CA GLU A 74 8.42 -6.43 -16.10
C GLU A 74 9.43 -6.09 -15.00
N LEU A 75 10.11 -4.94 -15.10
CA LEU A 75 11.02 -4.43 -14.07
C LEU A 75 10.30 -3.47 -13.12
N GLN A 76 9.29 -2.76 -13.60
CA GLN A 76 8.52 -1.81 -12.81
C GLN A 76 7.76 -2.50 -11.66
N HIS A 77 7.09 -3.62 -11.94
CA HIS A 77 6.30 -4.35 -10.93
C HIS A 77 7.15 -4.84 -9.74
N PRO A 78 8.26 -5.57 -9.94
CA PRO A 78 9.12 -5.99 -8.84
C PRO A 78 9.70 -4.80 -8.04
N LEU A 79 10.09 -3.71 -8.70
CA LEU A 79 10.60 -2.51 -8.02
C LEU A 79 9.53 -1.87 -7.13
N PHE A 80 8.31 -1.75 -7.63
CA PHE A 80 7.18 -1.25 -6.86
C PHE A 80 6.86 -2.18 -5.69
N MET A 81 6.93 -3.50 -5.88
CA MET A 81 6.74 -4.45 -4.80
C MET A 81 7.80 -4.28 -3.69
N VAL A 82 9.08 -4.07 -4.04
CA VAL A 82 10.15 -3.82 -3.04
C VAL A 82 9.91 -2.54 -2.26
N LEU A 83 9.58 -1.44 -2.95
CA LEU A 83 9.25 -0.17 -2.29
C LEU A 83 8.07 -0.32 -1.34
N THR A 84 7.05 -1.07 -1.76
CA THR A 84 5.85 -1.34 -0.95
C THR A 84 6.18 -2.24 0.23
N ALA A 85 7.02 -3.26 0.06
CA ALA A 85 7.52 -4.12 1.14
C ALA A 85 8.21 -3.30 2.23
N PHE A 86 9.06 -2.35 1.82
CA PHE A 86 9.72 -1.43 2.73
C PHE A 86 8.70 -0.59 3.50
N ALA A 87 7.74 0.03 2.79
CA ALA A 87 6.72 0.85 3.41
C ALA A 87 5.85 0.08 4.43
N ILE A 88 5.46 -1.15 4.09
CA ILE A 88 4.71 -2.05 4.99
C ILE A 88 5.55 -2.42 6.21
N THR A 89 6.82 -2.78 6.02
CA THR A 89 7.72 -3.18 7.10
C THR A 89 7.99 -2.02 8.07
N THR A 90 8.24 -0.81 7.55
CA THR A 90 8.41 0.37 8.40
C THR A 90 7.11 0.76 9.10
N THR A 91 5.96 0.64 8.43
CA THR A 91 4.64 0.81 9.07
C THR A 91 4.47 -0.18 10.23
N ALA A 92 4.83 -1.45 10.01
CA ALA A 92 4.77 -2.49 11.03
C ALA A 92 5.69 -2.19 12.23
N LEU A 93 6.88 -1.63 11.96
CA LEU A 93 7.84 -1.23 12.99
C LEU A 93 7.33 -0.05 13.82
N ILE A 94 6.75 0.96 13.15
CA ILE A 94 6.10 2.11 13.80
C ILE A 94 4.95 1.64 14.72
N LEU A 95 4.18 0.65 14.27
CA LEU A 95 3.08 0.05 15.03
C LEU A 95 3.54 -1.02 16.04
N ARG A 96 4.84 -1.38 16.06
CA ARG A 96 5.43 -2.44 16.89
C ARG A 96 4.71 -3.80 16.79
N TYR A 97 4.12 -4.10 15.63
CA TYR A 97 3.33 -5.30 15.42
C TYR A 97 4.13 -6.38 14.68
N ARG A 98 4.64 -7.35 15.44
CA ARG A 98 5.57 -8.39 14.93
C ARG A 98 5.04 -9.19 13.73
N LEU A 99 3.73 -9.45 13.68
CA LEU A 99 3.15 -10.19 12.54
C LEU A 99 3.19 -9.40 11.23
N MET A 100 2.96 -8.09 11.27
CA MET A 100 3.03 -7.26 10.07
C MET A 100 4.47 -7.07 9.59
N ILE A 101 5.46 -7.18 10.49
CA ILE A 101 6.88 -7.22 10.11
C ILE A 101 7.16 -8.48 9.27
N ILE A 102 6.69 -9.65 9.74
CA ILE A 102 6.84 -10.92 9.00
C ILE A 102 6.15 -10.83 7.64
N GLY A 103 4.94 -10.25 7.59
CA GLY A 103 4.21 -10.02 6.34
C GLY A 103 4.97 -9.13 5.34
N GLY A 104 5.59 -8.04 5.81
CA GLY A 104 6.40 -7.15 4.97
C GLY A 104 7.66 -7.82 4.42
N VAL A 105 8.34 -8.64 5.23
CA VAL A 105 9.51 -9.41 4.78
C VAL A 105 9.12 -10.46 3.75
N LEU A 106 8.02 -11.20 3.98
CA LEU A 106 7.46 -12.15 3.01
C LEU A 106 7.08 -11.45 1.70
N PHE A 107 6.49 -10.25 1.77
CA PHE A 107 6.17 -9.46 0.59
C PHE A 107 7.43 -9.10 -0.22
N GLY A 108 8.52 -8.74 0.46
CA GLY A 108 9.81 -8.50 -0.18
C GLY A 108 10.40 -9.76 -0.85
N LEU A 109 10.25 -10.93 -0.23
CA LEU A 109 10.64 -12.20 -0.84
C LEU A 109 9.81 -12.50 -2.09
N CYS A 110 8.50 -12.24 -2.04
CA CYS A 110 7.62 -12.37 -3.20
C CYS A 110 8.03 -11.41 -4.33
N ALA A 111 8.49 -10.20 -4.01
CA ALA A 111 9.01 -9.26 -5.00
C ALA A 111 10.25 -9.81 -5.72
N LEU A 112 11.16 -10.44 -4.98
CA LEU A 112 12.34 -11.09 -5.57
C LEU A 112 11.95 -12.26 -6.47
N THR A 113 11.01 -13.10 -6.05
CA THR A 113 10.51 -14.19 -6.91
C THR A 113 9.80 -13.67 -8.15
N SER A 114 9.06 -12.57 -8.02
CA SER A 114 8.35 -11.91 -9.12
C SER A 114 9.32 -11.38 -10.19
N SER A 115 10.51 -10.92 -9.80
CA SER A 115 11.53 -10.45 -10.74
C SER A 115 12.01 -11.50 -11.76
N TYR A 116 11.78 -12.79 -11.54
CA TYR A 116 12.15 -13.86 -12.47
C TYR A 116 10.98 -14.35 -13.34
N LEU A 117 9.77 -13.85 -13.10
CA LEU A 117 8.54 -14.30 -13.73
C LEU A 117 8.09 -13.32 -14.81
N LYS A 118 7.21 -13.79 -15.71
CA LYS A 118 6.60 -12.96 -16.76
C LYS A 118 5.51 -12.05 -16.17
N LEU A 119 5.23 -10.93 -16.84
CA LEU A 119 4.26 -9.91 -16.40
C LEU A 119 2.94 -10.43 -15.79
N PRO A 120 2.24 -11.44 -16.37
CA PRO A 120 0.98 -11.92 -15.78
C PRO A 120 1.19 -12.66 -14.46
N GLU A 121 2.28 -13.41 -14.36
CA GLU A 121 2.65 -14.18 -13.17
C GLU A 121 3.13 -13.23 -12.05
N GLN A 122 3.77 -12.12 -12.41
CA GLN A 122 4.15 -11.07 -11.46
C GLN A 122 2.93 -10.48 -10.74
N LEU A 123 1.87 -10.16 -11.48
CA LEU A 123 0.60 -9.65 -10.92
C LEU A 123 -0.08 -10.68 -10.00
N LEU A 124 -0.01 -11.96 -10.35
CA LEU A 124 -0.53 -13.05 -9.51
C LEU A 124 0.24 -13.16 -8.20
N VAL A 125 1.57 -13.17 -8.26
CA VAL A 125 2.43 -13.19 -7.06
C VAL A 125 2.21 -11.94 -6.22
N GLU A 126 2.03 -10.78 -6.84
CA GLU A 126 1.72 -9.53 -6.14
C GLU A 126 0.41 -9.65 -5.36
N SER A 127 -0.66 -10.12 -5.99
CA SER A 127 -1.96 -10.30 -5.31
C SER A 127 -1.87 -11.27 -4.12
N LEU A 128 -1.10 -12.34 -4.26
CA LEU A 128 -0.87 -13.30 -3.19
C LEU A 128 -0.06 -12.68 -2.04
N ALA A 129 0.94 -11.87 -2.37
CA ALA A 129 1.75 -11.15 -1.39
C ALA A 129 0.89 -10.17 -0.59
N TRP A 130 -0.03 -9.44 -1.23
CA TRP A 130 -1.00 -8.57 -0.56
C TRP A 130 -1.89 -9.33 0.42
N LEU A 131 -2.36 -10.52 0.03
CA LEU A 131 -3.16 -11.40 0.89
C LEU A 131 -2.37 -11.79 2.15
N ILE A 132 -1.13 -12.24 1.98
CA ILE A 132 -0.27 -12.65 3.11
C ILE A 132 0.06 -11.45 4.02
N ALA A 133 0.40 -10.31 3.42
CA ALA A 133 0.88 -9.14 4.15
C ALA A 133 -0.22 -8.38 4.90
N PHE A 134 -1.48 -8.40 4.43
CA PHE A 134 -2.58 -7.64 5.04
C PHE A 134 -3.71 -8.49 5.62
N ILE A 135 -4.16 -9.56 4.95
CA ILE A 135 -5.33 -10.33 5.39
C ILE A 135 -5.00 -11.12 6.67
N ILE A 136 -3.84 -11.78 6.71
CA ILE A 136 -3.41 -12.57 7.87
C ILE A 136 -3.28 -11.71 9.15
N PRO A 137 -2.51 -10.60 9.16
CA PRO A 137 -2.41 -9.77 10.36
C PRO A 137 -3.73 -9.06 10.69
N GLY A 138 -4.55 -8.70 9.70
CA GLY A 138 -5.85 -8.08 9.90
C GLY A 138 -6.81 -8.96 10.69
N HIS A 139 -6.90 -10.25 10.34
CA HIS A 139 -7.79 -11.18 11.04
C HIS A 139 -7.30 -11.51 12.46
N LEU A 140 -5.98 -11.65 12.66
CA LEU A 140 -5.45 -11.93 13.99
C LEU A 140 -5.64 -10.77 14.97
N LEU A 141 -5.54 -9.52 14.48
CA LEU A 141 -5.80 -8.33 15.30
C LEU A 141 -7.25 -8.30 15.79
N TYR A 142 -8.20 -8.66 14.92
CA TYR A 142 -9.62 -8.74 15.26
C TYR A 142 -9.89 -9.78 16.36
N ALA A 143 -9.27 -10.96 16.27
CA ALA A 143 -9.41 -12.01 17.28
C ALA A 143 -8.87 -11.59 18.67
N ARG A 144 -7.75 -10.85 18.72
CA ARG A 144 -7.19 -10.34 19.98
C ARG A 144 -8.06 -9.28 20.65
N ASN A 145 -8.61 -8.35 19.88
CA ASN A 145 -9.47 -7.29 20.44
C ASN A 145 -10.78 -7.85 20.98
N LYS A 146 -11.35 -8.89 20.34
CA LYS A 146 -12.55 -9.58 20.84
C LYS A 146 -12.31 -10.26 22.19
N LYS A 147 -11.13 -10.87 22.39
CA LYS A 147 -10.78 -11.56 23.65
C LYS A 147 -10.60 -10.59 24.82
N ASN A 148 -10.08 -9.38 24.58
CA ASN A 148 -9.90 -8.37 25.64
C ASN A 148 -11.18 -7.65 26.05
N ASN A 149 -12.21 -7.63 25.19
CA ASN A 149 -13.50 -6.99 25.48
C ASN A 149 -14.56 -7.96 26.04
N GLN A 150 -14.20 -9.23 26.30
CA GLN A 150 -15.08 -10.12 27.06
C GLN A 150 -15.00 -9.77 28.55
N PRO A 151 -16.12 -9.43 29.22
CA PRO A 151 -16.12 -9.20 30.66
C PRO A 151 -15.60 -10.46 31.36
N ASN A 152 -14.74 -10.26 32.35
CA ASN A 152 -14.15 -11.33 33.15
C ASN A 152 -15.24 -12.03 34.00
N GLU A 153 -15.97 -12.99 33.43
CA GLU A 153 -16.95 -13.85 34.13
C GLU A 153 -16.30 -14.91 35.04
N ARG A 154 -14.99 -14.84 35.31
CA ARG A 154 -14.29 -15.81 36.18
C ARG A 154 -14.30 -15.48 37.68
N ASN A 155 -14.86 -14.34 38.10
CA ASN A 155 -14.79 -13.91 39.49
C ASN A 155 -16.12 -13.97 40.28
N THR A 156 -17.16 -14.63 39.77
CA THR A 156 -18.48 -14.71 40.45
C THR A 156 -18.79 -16.08 41.07
N VAL A 157 -17.82 -17.00 41.14
CA VAL A 157 -18.02 -18.32 41.78
C VAL A 157 -16.81 -18.70 42.62
N GLN A 158 -16.51 -17.93 43.66
CA GLN A 158 -15.78 -18.38 44.85
C GLN A 158 -16.31 -17.66 46.09
#